data_AF-A0A381C846-F1
#
_entry.id   AF-A0A381C846-F1
#
_cell.length_a   1.000
_cell.length_b   1.000
_cell.length_c   1.000
_cell.angle_alpha   90.00
_cell.angle_beta   90.00
_cell.angle_gamma   90.00
#
_symmetry.space_group_name_H-M   'P 1'
#
loop_
_entity.id
_entity.type
_entity.pdbx_description
1 polymer ?
#
loop_
_entity_poly.entity_id
_entity_poly.type
_entity_poly.pdbx_seq_one_letter_code
_entity_poly.pdbx_strand_id
1 'polypeptide(L)'
;MPENKPWSFRELLLAILTFLLVIFVYGAVPFLMVPTLGQTVWSMGFAQSLANGPLLDFSAHDFGIPNPASIAFGLAGVWTASILIRLSIPPSIHIQPWLYFGWH
;
A
#
# COMPACT_ATOMS: atom_id res chain seq x y z
N MET A 1 12.16 -23.94 36.37
CA MET A 1 12.21 -22.60 35.74
C MET A 1 13.25 -22.68 34.63
N PRO A 2 12.91 -22.51 33.35
CA PRO A 2 13.91 -22.62 32.29
C PRO A 2 14.90 -21.46 32.39
N GLU A 3 16.18 -21.78 32.32
CA GLU A 3 17.29 -20.83 32.37
C GLU A 3 17.27 -19.95 31.13
N ASN A 4 17.18 -18.64 31.34
CA ASN A 4 17.20 -17.61 30.30
C ASN A 4 18.63 -17.42 29.78
N LYS A 5 19.04 -18.32 28.89
CA LYS A 5 20.34 -18.23 28.21
C LYS A 5 20.41 -16.94 27.38
N PRO A 6 21.47 -16.11 27.53
CA PRO A 6 21.65 -14.93 26.71
C PRO A 6 21.91 -15.33 25.25
N TRP A 7 21.38 -14.54 24.32
CA TRP A 7 21.51 -14.79 22.88
C TRP A 7 22.97 -14.71 22.46
N SER A 8 23.39 -15.59 21.56
CA SER A 8 24.74 -15.50 20.99
C SER A 8 24.85 -14.33 20.01
N PHE A 9 26.06 -13.83 19.80
CA PHE A 9 26.32 -12.75 18.83
C PHE A 9 25.79 -13.07 17.43
N ARG A 10 25.86 -14.34 17.00
CA ARG A 10 25.37 -14.78 15.69
C ARG A 10 23.84 -14.70 15.61
N GLU A 11 23.15 -15.11 16.67
CA GLU A 11 21.68 -15.07 16.75
C GLU A 11 21.18 -13.62 16.77
N LEU A 12 21.86 -12.75 17.51
CA LEU A 12 21.58 -11.31 17.53
C LEU A 12 21.76 -10.68 16.14
N LEU A 13 22.85 -11.00 15.45
CA LEU A 13 23.13 -10.49 14.11
C LEU A 13 22.06 -10.94 13.10
N LEU A 14 21.67 -12.22 13.13
CA LEU A 14 20.62 -12.76 12.26
C LEU A 14 19.27 -12.11 12.54
N ALA A 15 18.93 -11.87 13.81
CA ALA A 15 17.70 -11.19 14.19
C ALA A 15 17.65 -9.75 13.67
N ILE A 16 18.75 -9.00 13.80
CA ILE A 16 18.85 -7.62 13.28
C ILE A 16 18.73 -7.61 11.75
N LEU A 17 19.43 -8.50 11.04
CA LEU A 17 19.36 -8.58 9.58
C LEU A 17 17.95 -8.94 9.11
N THR A 18 17.29 -9.90 9.77
CA THR A 18 15.91 -10.29 9.46
C THR A 18 14.96 -9.12 9.71
N PHE A 19 15.12 -8.41 10.83
CA PHE A 19 14.31 -7.25 11.16
C PHE A 19 14.45 -6.13 10.13
N LEU A 20 15.68 -5.80 9.74
CA LEU A 20 15.95 -4.80 8.71
C LEU A 20 15.38 -5.21 7.34
N LEU A 21 15.51 -6.49 6.98
CA LEU A 21 14.93 -7.02 5.75
C LEU A 21 13.40 -6.94 5.76
N VAL A 22 12.75 -7.27 6.87
CA VAL A 22 11.29 -7.13 7.02
C VAL A 22 10.88 -5.66 6.88
N ILE A 23 11.54 -4.74 7.58
CA ILE A 23 11.23 -3.30 7.45
C ILE A 23 11.42 -2.83 6.01
N PHE A 24 12.45 -3.30 5.32
CA PHE A 24 12.71 -2.97 3.92
C PHE A 24 11.61 -3.51 2.99
N VAL A 25 11.23 -4.79 3.12
CA VAL A 25 10.20 -5.44 2.29
C VAL A 25 8.82 -4.82 2.52
N TYR A 26 8.46 -4.53 3.77
CA TYR A 26 7.18 -3.91 4.12
C TYR A 26 7.19 -2.39 3.97
N GLY A 27 8.31 -1.84 3.53
CA GLY A 27 8.51 -0.43 3.31
C GLY A 27 8.31 0.48 4.51
N ALA A 28 8.59 -0.04 5.70
CA ALA A 28 8.49 0.67 6.97
C ALA A 28 9.75 1.49 7.30
N VAL A 29 10.65 1.72 6.33
CA VAL A 29 11.85 2.55 6.54
C VAL A 29 11.44 4.03 6.55
N PRO A 30 11.55 4.73 7.70
CA PRO A 30 11.13 6.13 7.79
C PRO A 30 11.93 7.01 6.82
N PHE A 31 11.27 8.03 6.26
CA PHE A 31 11.84 9.03 5.32
C PHE A 31 12.28 8.51 3.95
N LEU A 32 12.84 7.31 3.83
CA LEU A 32 13.24 6.74 2.54
C LEU A 32 12.05 6.30 1.69
N MET A 33 10.94 5.93 2.32
CA MET A 33 9.74 5.42 1.62
C MET A 33 8.60 6.43 1.52
N VAL A 34 8.90 7.71 1.73
CA VAL A 34 7.97 8.81 1.45
C VAL A 34 7.40 8.75 0.02
N PRO A 35 8.18 8.40 -1.04
CA PRO A 35 7.61 8.21 -2.38
C PRO A 35 6.56 7.09 -2.45
N THR A 36 6.82 5.94 -1.82
CA THR A 36 5.90 4.78 -1.80
C THR A 36 4.64 5.07 -0.98
N LEU A 37 4.78 5.78 0.14
CA LEU A 37 3.65 6.28 0.91
C LEU A 37 2.80 7.22 0.06
N GLY A 38 3.41 8.15 -0.66
CA GLY A 38 2.72 9.05 -1.58
C GLY A 38 1.94 8.32 -2.67
N GLN A 39 2.55 7.31 -3.30
CA GLN A 39 1.88 6.48 -4.31
C GLN A 39 0.69 5.69 -3.74
N THR A 40 0.83 5.19 -2.51
CA THR A 40 -0.25 4.46 -1.82
C THR A 40 -1.40 5.39 -1.48
N VAL A 41 -1.11 6.56 -0.89
CA VAL A 41 -2.12 7.57 -0.56
C VAL A 41 -2.83 8.05 -1.83
N TRP A 42 -2.09 8.29 -2.91
CA TRP A 42 -2.64 8.64 -4.22
C TRP A 42 -3.62 7.58 -4.73
N SER A 43 -3.16 6.33 -4.83
CA SER A 43 -3.96 5.25 -5.40
C SER A 43 -5.21 4.94 -4.57
N MET A 44 -5.08 4.96 -3.23
CA MET A 44 -6.19 4.73 -2.32
C MET A 44 -7.20 5.87 -2.32
N GLY A 45 -6.74 7.12 -2.42
CA GLY A 45 -7.62 8.27 -2.53
C GLY A 45 -8.47 8.26 -3.80
N PHE A 46 -7.88 7.92 -4.95
CA PHE A 46 -8.63 7.68 -6.17
C PHE A 46 -9.60 6.50 -6.00
N ALA A 47 -9.17 5.38 -5.41
CA ALA A 47 -10.02 4.20 -5.25
C ALA A 47 -11.25 4.50 -4.38
N GLN A 48 -11.08 5.30 -3.32
CA GLN A 48 -12.17 5.73 -2.47
C GLN A 48 -13.13 6.67 -3.21
N SER A 49 -12.63 7.63 -4.00
CA SER A 49 -13.50 8.49 -4.80
C SER A 49 -14.27 7.70 -5.87
N LEU A 50 -13.61 6.76 -6.56
CA LEU A 50 -14.27 5.85 -7.50
C LEU A 50 -15.28 4.94 -6.80
N ALA A 51 -15.08 4.58 -5.54
CA ALA A 51 -16.03 3.76 -4.78
C ALA A 51 -17.32 4.53 -4.43
N ASN A 52 -17.22 5.84 -4.20
CA ASN A 52 -18.35 6.72 -3.90
C ASN A 52 -19.21 7.06 -5.13
N GLY A 53 -18.61 7.08 -6.32
CA GLY A 53 -19.29 7.40 -7.57
C GLY A 53 -20.03 6.22 -8.24
N PRO A 54 -20.52 6.39 -9.48
CA PRO A 54 -21.00 5.30 -10.34
C PRO A 54 -19.87 4.32 -10.73
N LEU A 55 -20.19 3.03 -10.94
CA LEU A 55 -19.20 1.97 -11.23
C LEU A 55 -18.37 2.19 -12.52
N LEU A 56 -18.93 2.91 -13.49
CA LEU A 56 -18.33 3.21 -14.79
C LEU A 56 -17.84 4.66 -14.90
N ASP A 57 -17.90 5.42 -13.80
CA ASP A 57 -17.28 6.73 -13.74
C ASP A 57 -15.83 6.57 -13.28
N PHE A 58 -14.91 6.85 -14.19
CA PHE A 58 -13.47 6.72 -13.96
C PHE A 58 -12.82 8.05 -13.54
N SER A 59 -13.65 9.05 -13.23
CA SER A 59 -13.21 10.34 -12.71
C SER A 59 -13.25 10.32 -11.19
N ALA A 60 -12.18 10.80 -10.55
CA ALA A 60 -12.23 11.12 -9.13
C ALA A 60 -12.85 12.51 -8.94
N HIS A 61 -13.94 12.57 -8.16
CA HIS A 61 -14.63 13.81 -7.79
C HIS A 61 -14.29 14.27 -6.38
N ASP A 62 -13.80 13.35 -5.54
CA ASP A 62 -13.56 13.55 -4.10
C ASP A 62 -12.06 13.53 -3.73
N PHE A 63 -11.16 13.47 -4.73
CA PHE A 63 -9.73 13.32 -4.50
C PHE A 63 -8.90 14.30 -5.35
N GLY A 64 -8.04 15.09 -4.68
CA GLY A 64 -7.20 16.10 -5.31
C GLY A 64 -7.88 17.47 -5.41
N ILE A 65 -7.93 18.03 -6.61
CA ILE A 65 -8.61 19.31 -6.89
C ILE A 65 -10.12 19.09 -7.07
N PRO A 66 -10.98 20.08 -6.77
CA PRO A 66 -12.45 19.93 -6.84
C PRO A 66 -13.00 19.72 -8.26
N ASN A 67 -12.14 19.71 -9.28
CA ASN A 67 -12.53 19.36 -10.64
C ASN A 67 -12.30 17.87 -10.87
N PRO A 68 -13.22 17.17 -11.56
CA PRO A 68 -13.06 15.76 -11.88
C PRO A 68 -11.73 15.49 -12.57
N ALA A 69 -10.90 14.67 -11.93
CA ALA A 69 -9.60 14.27 -12.46
C ALA A 69 -9.67 12.81 -12.89
N SER A 70 -9.39 12.55 -14.17
CA SER A 70 -9.14 11.19 -14.62
C SER A 70 -7.78 10.73 -14.09
N ILE A 71 -7.73 9.48 -13.61
CA ILE A 71 -6.47 8.93 -13.13
C ILE A 71 -5.48 8.77 -14.30
N ALA A 72 -4.31 9.40 -14.19
CA ALA A 72 -3.31 9.37 -15.26
C ALA A 72 -2.68 7.98 -15.43
N PHE A 73 -2.69 7.16 -14.37
CA PHE A 73 -2.05 5.86 -14.37
C PHE A 73 -2.53 4.95 -13.23
N GLY A 74 -2.42 3.63 -13.40
CA GLY A 74 -2.79 2.67 -12.36
C GLY A 74 -4.30 2.43 -12.21
N LEU A 75 -5.10 2.80 -13.24
CA LEU A 75 -6.56 2.62 -13.23
C LEU A 75 -6.99 1.19 -12.91
N ALA A 76 -6.29 0.18 -13.45
CA ALA A 76 -6.61 -1.22 -13.19
C ALA A 76 -6.57 -1.55 -11.68
N GLY A 77 -5.49 -1.16 -10.99
CA GLY A 77 -5.36 -1.40 -9.55
C GLY A 77 -6.34 -0.57 -8.72
N VAL A 78 -6.55 0.69 -9.11
CA VAL A 78 -7.48 1.60 -8.43
C VAL A 78 -8.94 1.17 -8.58
N TRP A 79 -9.34 0.69 -9.76
CA TRP A 79 -10.69 0.20 -10.00
C TRP A 79 -10.95 -1.12 -9.26
N THR A 80 -9.99 -2.04 -9.23
CA THR A 80 -10.10 -3.24 -8.38
C THR A 80 -10.20 -2.87 -6.89
N ALA A 81 -9.38 -1.93 -6.42
CA ALA A 81 -9.45 -1.44 -5.04
C ALA A 81 -10.80 -0.76 -4.73
N SER A 82 -11.39 -0.02 -5.67
CA SER A 82 -12.69 0.62 -5.48
C SER A 82 -13.83 -0.40 -5.35
N ILE A 83 -13.76 -1.52 -6.11
CA ILE A 83 -14.70 -2.64 -5.96
C ILE A 83 -14.58 -3.26 -4.56
N LEU A 84 -13.36 -3.50 -4.07
CA LEU A 84 -13.15 -4.06 -2.73
C LEU A 84 -13.70 -3.14 -1.64
N ILE A 85 -13.45 -1.83 -1.75
CA ILE A 85 -14.01 -0.81 -0.85
C ILE A 85 -15.54 -0.84 -0.88
N ARG A 86 -16.16 -0.90 -2.07
CA ARG A 86 -17.63 -1.00 -2.22
C ARG A 86 -18.21 -2.25 -1.53
N LEU A 87 -17.48 -3.36 -1.58
CA LEU A 87 -17.86 -4.61 -0.91
C LEU A 87 -17.62 -4.58 0.61
N SER A 88 -17.20 -3.44 1.17
CA SER A 88 -16.76 -3.30 2.57
C SER A 88 -15.66 -4.29 2.96
N ILE A 89 -14.95 -4.85 1.97
CA ILE A 89 -13.76 -5.64 2.21
C ILE A 89 -12.66 -4.59 2.42
N PRO A 90 -12.07 -4.47 3.63
CA PRO A 90 -11.00 -3.53 3.82
C PRO A 90 -9.92 -3.84 2.77
N PRO A 91 -9.49 -2.86 1.96
CA PRO A 91 -8.38 -3.03 1.05
C PRO A 91 -7.15 -3.24 1.93
N SER A 92 -6.97 -4.49 2.34
CA SER A 92 -5.83 -4.90 3.15
C SER A 92 -4.59 -4.46 2.37
N ILE A 93 -3.62 -3.94 3.09
CA ILE A 93 -2.37 -3.37 2.57
C ILE A 93 -1.58 -4.35 1.66
N HIS A 94 -2.07 -5.58 1.56
CA HIS A 94 -1.64 -6.70 0.75
C HIS A 94 -1.96 -6.63 -0.76
N ILE A 95 -2.63 -5.58 -1.25
CA ILE A 95 -2.82 -5.34 -2.70
C ILE A 95 -1.57 -4.72 -3.34
N GLN A 96 -0.63 -4.21 -2.53
CA GLN A 96 0.59 -3.56 -3.03
C GLN A 96 1.43 -4.40 -4.01
N PRO A 97 1.63 -5.73 -3.86
CA PRO A 97 2.41 -6.51 -4.83
C PRO A 97 1.86 -6.47 -6.25
N TRP A 98 0.53 -6.39 -6.42
CA TRP A 98 -0.12 -6.40 -7.74
C TRP A 98 -0.02 -5.06 -8.45
N LEU A 99 0.08 -3.96 -7.69
CA LEU A 99 0.37 -2.63 -8.24
C LEU A 99 1.78 -2.54 -8.82
N TYR A 100 2.75 -3.38 -8.40
CA TYR A 100 4.09 -3.42 -8.99
C TYR A 100 4.15 -4.14 -10.36
N PHE A 101 3.28 -5.14 -10.59
CA PHE A 101 3.31 -5.94 -11.83
C PHE A 101 2.56 -5.30 -13.02
N GLY A 102 1.78 -4.23 -12.79
CA GLY A 102 1.08 -3.50 -13.85
C GLY A 102 1.89 -2.38 -14.52
N TRP A 103 3.19 -2.26 -14.20
CA TRP A 103 4.06 -1.16 -14.63
C TRP A 103 5.33 -1.62 -15.37
N HIS A 104 5.27 -2.79 -16.00
CA HIS A 104 6.27 -3.23 -16.97
C HIS A 104 5.63 -3.50 -18.33
#